data_AF-R6Z7H4-F1
#
_entry.id   AF-R6Z7H4-F1
#
_cell.length_a   1.000
_cell.length_b   1.000
_cell.length_c   1.000
_cell.angle_alpha   90.00
_cell.angle_beta   90.00
_cell.angle_gamma   90.00
#
_symmetry.space_group_name_H-M   'P 1'
#
loop_
_entity.id
_entity.type
_entity.pdbx_description
1 polymer ?
#
loop_
_entity_poly.entity_id
_entity_poly.type
_entity_poly.pdbx_seq_one_letter_code
_entity_poly.pdbx_strand_id
1 'polypeptide(L)'
;MKRTNHIGNSGRFVLLAAVLAAVVCMAAFVYFRSDSMSGNDVVMGAEYDIKKVLYAVTVGDEISTEPPAQYCVSADARLYDKQAEDGEWNLLGELSSYALTNDELYGYMPAEELRRKVKIQPITASYILRVKEDSFYLVFQTKDGKTYLAYGWEDAKERGQTGLGDTRLRRLYQLERR
;
A
#
# COMPACT_ATOMS: atom_id res chain seq x y z
N MET A 1 47.75 61.73 1.79
CA MET A 1 46.99 60.84 0.89
C MET A 1 47.30 59.38 1.22
N LYS A 2 46.33 58.65 1.78
CA LYS A 2 46.14 57.19 1.57
C LYS A 2 44.82 56.78 2.24
N ARG A 3 43.75 56.62 1.45
CA ARG A 3 42.57 55.85 1.86
C ARG A 3 42.85 54.39 1.48
N THR A 4 43.05 53.54 2.47
CA THR A 4 43.10 52.09 2.27
C THR A 4 41.68 51.55 2.31
N ASN A 5 41.17 51.15 1.16
CA ASN A 5 39.90 50.48 1.01
C ASN A 5 39.99 49.08 1.65
N HIS A 6 39.34 48.89 2.79
CA HIS A 6 39.05 47.58 3.36
C HIS A 6 37.73 47.06 2.76
N ILE A 7 37.75 46.69 1.49
CA ILE A 7 36.67 45.94 0.85
C ILE A 7 37.32 44.65 0.37
N GLY A 8 37.04 43.52 1.01
CA GLY A 8 37.61 42.27 0.48
C GLY A 8 37.49 40.97 1.26
N ASN A 9 36.78 40.90 2.39
CA ASN A 9 36.61 39.60 3.07
C ASN A 9 35.17 39.34 3.52
N SER A 10 34.48 40.34 4.06
CA SER A 10 33.13 40.19 4.63
C SER A 10 32.09 39.67 3.61
N GLY A 11 32.12 40.17 2.38
CA GLY A 11 31.17 39.74 1.32
C GLY A 11 31.38 38.29 0.86
N ARG A 12 32.62 37.79 0.87
CA ARG A 12 32.94 36.40 0.52
C ARG A 12 32.46 35.42 1.59
N PHE A 13 32.61 35.79 2.87
CA PHE A 13 32.12 34.97 3.98
C PHE A 13 30.58 34.91 4.02
N VAL A 14 29.90 36.02 3.72
CA VAL A 14 28.43 36.04 3.64
C VAL A 14 27.92 35.16 2.49
N LEU A 15 28.58 35.20 1.33
CA LEU A 15 28.18 34.40 0.17
C LEU A 15 28.40 32.90 0.41
N LEU A 16 29.54 32.52 1.02
CA LEU A 16 29.82 31.15 1.43
C LEU A 16 28.81 30.63 2.46
N ALA A 17 28.46 31.44 3.46
CA ALA A 17 27.47 31.07 4.47
C ALA A 17 26.07 30.85 3.86
N ALA A 18 25.66 31.69 2.90
CA ALA A 18 24.37 31.55 2.21
C ALA A 18 24.30 30.28 1.34
N VAL A 19 25.38 29.95 0.63
CA VAL A 19 25.45 28.71 -0.17
C VAL A 19 25.39 27.48 0.74
N LEU A 20 26.11 27.49 1.86
CA LEU A 20 26.09 26.39 2.83
C LEU A 20 24.69 26.21 3.44
N ALA A 21 24.02 27.30 3.82
CA ALA A 21 22.65 27.26 4.30
C ALA A 21 21.68 26.72 3.24
N ALA A 22 21.82 27.10 1.97
CA ALA A 22 20.98 26.59 0.89
C ALA A 22 21.19 25.09 0.63
N VAL A 23 22.43 24.59 0.71
CA VAL A 23 22.73 23.16 0.61
C VAL A 23 22.16 22.38 1.80
N VAL A 24 22.29 22.91 3.02
CA VAL A 24 21.70 22.29 4.22
C VAL A 24 20.17 22.29 4.13
N CYS A 25 19.55 23.38 3.67
CA CYS A 25 18.10 23.44 3.46
C CYS A 25 17.63 22.46 2.37
N MET A 26 18.37 22.30 1.26
CA MET A 26 18.04 21.31 0.24
C MET A 26 18.24 19.87 0.74
N ALA A 27 19.32 19.61 1.47
CA ALA A 27 19.56 18.30 2.07
C ALA A 27 18.50 17.98 3.13
N ALA A 28 18.13 18.94 3.97
CA ALA A 28 17.06 18.79 4.95
C ALA A 28 15.69 18.63 4.27
N PHE A 29 15.42 19.32 3.16
CA PHE A 29 14.18 19.16 2.40
C PHE A 29 14.08 17.78 1.74
N VAL A 30 15.16 17.27 1.15
CA VAL A 30 15.23 15.91 0.62
C VAL A 30 15.10 14.89 1.76
N TYR A 31 15.81 15.09 2.87
CA TYR A 31 15.76 14.23 4.04
C TYR A 31 14.36 14.21 4.67
N PHE A 32 13.71 15.36 4.88
CA PHE A 32 12.32 15.42 5.39
C PHE A 32 11.33 14.73 4.46
N ARG A 33 11.53 14.82 3.14
CA ARG A 33 10.68 14.12 2.16
C ARG A 33 10.94 12.62 2.13
N SER A 34 12.16 12.21 2.43
CA SER A 34 12.54 10.80 2.59
C SER A 34 12.10 10.23 3.94
N ASP A 35 12.12 11.03 5.01
CA ASP A 35 11.77 10.65 6.38
C ASP A 35 10.26 10.71 6.64
N SER A 36 9.49 11.42 5.79
CA SER A 36 8.03 11.24 5.73
C SER A 36 7.59 9.85 5.25
N MET A 37 8.52 8.96 4.91
CA MET A 37 8.28 7.53 4.68
C MET A 37 8.83 6.65 5.82
N SER A 38 8.93 7.21 7.03
CA SER A 38 9.33 6.49 8.22
C SER A 38 8.14 6.35 9.17
N GLY A 39 7.53 5.15 9.18
CA GLY A 39 7.19 4.53 10.45
C GLY A 39 5.75 4.55 10.97
N ASN A 40 4.75 4.97 10.18
CA ASN A 40 3.35 4.63 10.47
C ASN A 40 2.74 4.06 9.20
N ASP A 41 2.62 2.75 9.09
CA ASP A 41 1.82 2.12 8.04
C ASP A 41 0.40 2.68 8.11
N VAL A 42 0.08 3.61 7.21
CA VAL A 42 -1.22 4.31 7.16
C VAL A 42 -2.38 3.33 7.01
N VAL A 43 -2.08 2.09 6.61
CA VAL A 43 -2.99 0.95 6.54
C VAL A 43 -3.54 0.54 7.90
N MET A 44 -2.78 0.71 8.99
CA MET A 44 -3.14 0.21 10.31
C MET A 44 -3.95 1.22 11.12
N GLY A 45 -4.80 0.71 12.01
CA GLY A 45 -5.61 1.53 12.93
C GLY A 45 -6.65 2.39 12.22
N ALA A 46 -7.34 1.83 11.22
CA ALA A 46 -8.26 2.57 10.38
C ALA A 46 -9.44 1.71 9.89
N GLU A 47 -10.59 2.37 9.74
CA GLU A 47 -11.75 1.85 9.03
C GLU A 47 -11.75 2.37 7.60
N TYR A 48 -12.27 1.54 6.69
CA TYR A 48 -12.21 1.77 5.26
C TYR A 48 -13.54 1.45 4.59
N ASP A 49 -13.94 2.37 3.71
CA ASP A 49 -15.00 2.14 2.74
C ASP A 49 -14.41 1.66 1.41
N ILE A 50 -15.19 0.87 0.67
CA ILE A 50 -14.83 0.47 -0.70
C ILE A 50 -15.10 1.65 -1.65
N LYS A 51 -14.04 2.36 -2.03
CA LYS A 51 -14.13 3.44 -3.01
C LYS A 51 -14.39 2.94 -4.42
N LYS A 52 -13.71 1.86 -4.81
CA LYS A 52 -13.78 1.33 -6.17
C LYS A 52 -13.44 -0.16 -6.24
N VAL A 53 -14.23 -0.90 -7.00
CA VAL A 53 -13.90 -2.26 -7.45
C VAL A 53 -13.02 -2.17 -8.70
N LEU A 54 -11.79 -2.67 -8.62
CA LEU A 54 -10.81 -2.62 -9.72
C LEU A 54 -10.73 -3.93 -10.48
N TYR A 55 -10.90 -5.04 -9.78
CA TYR A 55 -10.87 -6.38 -10.35
C TYR A 55 -11.95 -7.23 -9.69
N ALA A 56 -12.71 -7.95 -10.49
CA ALA A 56 -13.77 -8.82 -10.00
C ALA A 56 -14.03 -9.93 -11.03
N VAL A 57 -13.78 -11.17 -10.64
CA VAL A 57 -14.10 -12.37 -11.44
C VAL A 57 -15.05 -13.27 -10.66
N THR A 58 -15.88 -14.01 -11.40
CA THR A 58 -16.66 -15.12 -10.86
C THR A 58 -15.90 -16.40 -11.15
N VAL A 59 -15.68 -17.26 -10.16
CA VAL A 59 -14.99 -18.55 -10.33
C VAL A 59 -15.98 -19.65 -9.96
N GLY A 60 -16.47 -20.40 -10.94
CA GLY A 60 -17.43 -21.49 -10.73
C GLY A 60 -18.84 -21.04 -10.28
N ASP A 61 -19.55 -21.93 -9.59
CA ASP A 61 -20.89 -21.73 -9.01
C ASP A 61 -20.86 -21.04 -7.63
N GLU A 62 -19.70 -20.54 -7.19
CA GLU A 62 -19.63 -19.75 -5.96
C GLU A 62 -20.49 -18.49 -6.16
N ILE A 63 -21.58 -18.48 -5.41
CA ILE A 63 -22.50 -17.38 -5.23
C ILE A 63 -21.65 -16.13 -5.15
N SER A 64 -21.88 -15.20 -6.08
CA SER A 64 -21.33 -13.86 -6.08
C SER A 64 -21.71 -13.19 -4.76
N THR A 65 -20.97 -13.46 -3.69
CA THR A 65 -21.10 -12.72 -2.45
C THR A 65 -20.68 -11.30 -2.79
N GLU A 66 -21.64 -10.40 -2.56
CA GLU A 66 -21.37 -8.98 -2.66
C GLU A 66 -20.18 -8.64 -1.76
N PRO A 67 -19.34 -7.66 -2.16
CA PRO A 67 -18.30 -7.22 -1.26
C PRO A 67 -18.93 -6.78 0.07
N PRO A 68 -18.26 -7.02 1.22
CA PRO A 68 -18.71 -6.44 2.48
C PRO A 68 -18.75 -4.92 2.34
N ALA A 69 -19.64 -4.28 3.10
CA ALA A 69 -19.79 -2.83 3.11
C ALA A 69 -18.47 -2.13 3.50
N GLN A 70 -17.77 -2.65 4.52
CA GLN A 70 -16.60 -1.99 5.11
C GLN A 70 -15.53 -3.00 5.55
N TYR A 71 -14.31 -2.49 5.68
CA TYR A 71 -13.18 -3.19 6.28
C TYR A 71 -12.56 -2.36 7.38
N CYS A 72 -11.97 -3.01 8.37
CA CYS A 72 -11.16 -2.36 9.39
C CYS A 72 -9.84 -3.11 9.53
N VAL A 73 -8.74 -2.37 9.58
CA VAL A 73 -7.44 -2.90 9.96
C VAL A 73 -7.07 -2.25 11.28
N SER A 74 -7.03 -3.04 12.34
CA SER A 74 -6.69 -2.52 13.67
C SER A 74 -5.21 -2.18 13.80
N ALA A 75 -4.84 -1.45 14.85
CA ALA A 75 -3.46 -1.06 15.11
C ALA A 75 -2.52 -2.26 15.38
N ASP A 76 -3.08 -3.38 15.82
CA ASP A 76 -2.40 -4.66 16.03
C ASP A 76 -2.55 -5.61 14.84
N ALA A 77 -2.74 -5.06 13.64
CA ALA A 77 -2.76 -5.78 12.37
C ALA A 77 -3.83 -6.88 12.28
N ARG A 78 -4.99 -6.71 12.91
CA ARG A 78 -6.14 -7.61 12.67
C ARG A 78 -7.07 -7.02 11.62
N LEU A 79 -7.48 -7.88 10.70
CA LEU A 79 -8.43 -7.55 9.65
C LEU A 79 -9.84 -7.92 10.08
N TYR A 80 -10.77 -6.99 9.92
CA TYR A 80 -12.19 -7.17 10.14
C TYR A 80 -12.97 -6.81 8.89
N ASP A 81 -14.12 -7.44 8.70
CA ASP A 81 -15.12 -7.00 7.73
C ASP A 81 -16.43 -6.62 8.42
N LYS A 82 -17.25 -5.86 7.68
CA LYS A 82 -18.60 -5.52 8.05
C LYS A 82 -19.51 -5.73 6.85
N GLN A 83 -20.46 -6.66 6.95
CA GLN A 83 -21.32 -7.02 5.82
C GLN A 83 -22.34 -5.90 5.49
N ALA A 84 -22.81 -5.17 6.50
CA ALA A 84 -23.72 -4.02 6.37
C ALA A 84 -23.20 -2.85 7.21
N GLU A 85 -23.52 -1.61 6.84
CA GLU A 85 -23.03 -0.41 7.53
C GLU A 85 -23.45 -0.34 9.01
N ASP A 86 -24.60 -0.90 9.36
CA ASP A 86 -25.14 -1.02 10.71
C ASP A 86 -24.89 -2.40 11.36
N GLY A 87 -24.14 -3.27 10.68
CA GLY A 87 -23.84 -4.62 11.15
C GLY A 87 -22.80 -4.69 12.28
N GLU A 88 -22.38 -5.90 12.61
CA GLU A 88 -21.27 -6.16 13.53
C GLU A 88 -19.96 -6.35 12.76
N TRP A 89 -18.84 -6.01 13.40
CA TRP A 89 -17.50 -6.27 12.87
C TRP A 89 -17.13 -7.74 13.07
N ASN A 90 -16.80 -8.44 11.99
CA ASN A 90 -16.35 -9.83 12.04
C ASN A 90 -14.83 -9.88 11.92
N LEU A 91 -14.17 -10.53 12.88
CA LEU A 91 -12.73 -10.76 12.81
C LEU A 91 -12.43 -11.81 11.73
N LEU A 92 -11.65 -11.42 10.72
CA LEU A 92 -11.15 -12.33 9.69
C LEU A 92 -9.85 -13.01 10.13
N GLY A 93 -8.96 -12.27 10.83
CA GLY A 93 -7.73 -12.82 11.37
C GLY A 93 -6.60 -11.80 11.50
N GLU A 94 -5.40 -12.29 11.79
CA GLU A 94 -4.19 -11.48 11.95
C GLU A 94 -3.39 -11.42 10.64
N LEU A 95 -3.04 -10.20 10.24
CA LEU A 95 -2.22 -9.91 9.06
C LEU A 95 -0.74 -10.06 9.41
N SER A 96 0.00 -10.71 8.52
CA SER A 96 1.45 -10.81 8.58
C SER A 96 2.09 -9.99 7.47
N SER A 97 3.25 -9.39 7.74
CA SER A 97 4.02 -8.68 6.70
C SER A 97 4.34 -9.61 5.53
N TYR A 98 4.19 -9.10 4.31
CA TYR A 98 4.41 -9.83 3.08
C TYR A 98 5.11 -8.94 2.05
N ALA A 99 6.11 -9.46 1.35
CA ALA A 99 6.86 -8.68 0.36
C ALA A 99 6.19 -8.77 -1.02
N LEU A 100 4.96 -8.24 -1.16
CA LEU A 100 4.21 -8.28 -2.41
C LEU A 100 4.85 -7.37 -3.46
N THR A 101 5.07 -7.90 -4.65
CA THR A 101 5.46 -7.09 -5.81
C THR A 101 4.26 -6.84 -6.74
N ASN A 102 4.34 -5.79 -7.57
CA ASN A 102 3.31 -5.55 -8.58
C ASN A 102 3.20 -6.72 -9.58
N ASP A 103 4.32 -7.30 -9.99
CA ASP A 103 4.35 -8.43 -10.94
C ASP A 103 3.67 -9.67 -10.35
N GLU A 104 3.93 -9.96 -9.09
CA GLU A 104 3.26 -11.03 -8.35
C GLU A 104 1.75 -10.80 -8.24
N LEU A 105 1.33 -9.59 -7.84
CA LEU A 105 -0.09 -9.21 -7.79
C LEU A 105 -0.78 -9.39 -9.16
N TYR A 106 -0.13 -8.98 -10.26
CA TYR A 106 -0.64 -9.16 -11.61
C TYR A 106 -0.61 -10.63 -12.06
N GLY A 107 0.34 -11.42 -11.56
CA GLY A 107 0.41 -12.87 -11.73
C GLY A 107 -0.81 -13.58 -11.15
N TYR A 108 -1.33 -13.10 -10.02
CA TYR A 108 -2.53 -13.65 -9.40
C TYR A 108 -3.83 -13.32 -10.18
N MET A 109 -3.83 -12.46 -11.18
CA MET A 109 -5.04 -12.07 -11.92
C MET A 109 -5.19 -12.88 -13.22
N PRO A 110 -5.93 -14.02 -13.23
CA PRO A 110 -6.01 -14.90 -14.41
C PRO A 110 -6.76 -14.27 -15.58
N ALA A 111 -7.77 -13.44 -15.33
CA ALA A 111 -8.53 -12.76 -16.39
C ALA A 111 -7.74 -11.58 -16.98
N GLU A 112 -7.02 -11.84 -18.08
CA GLU A 112 -6.11 -10.89 -18.71
C GLU A 112 -6.79 -9.57 -19.13
N GLU A 113 -8.01 -9.65 -19.68
CA GLU A 113 -8.78 -8.47 -20.11
C GLU A 113 -9.07 -7.49 -18.97
N LEU A 114 -9.35 -8.02 -17.78
CA LEU A 114 -9.58 -7.22 -16.58
C LEU A 114 -8.24 -6.72 -16.02
N ARG A 115 -7.23 -7.60 -15.98
CA ARG A 115 -5.88 -7.26 -15.53
C ARG A 115 -5.30 -6.07 -16.28
N ARG A 116 -5.44 -6.01 -17.61
CA ARG A 116 -4.92 -4.89 -18.43
C ARG A 116 -5.56 -3.53 -18.12
N LYS A 117 -6.75 -3.52 -17.50
CA LYS A 117 -7.44 -2.29 -17.06
C LYS A 117 -6.98 -1.84 -15.68
N VAL A 118 -6.40 -2.74 -14.89
CA VAL A 118 -5.88 -2.45 -13.56
C VAL A 118 -4.51 -1.81 -13.68
N LYS A 119 -4.34 -0.63 -13.08
CA LYS A 119 -3.05 0.07 -13.00
C LYS A 119 -2.77 0.43 -11.56
N ILE A 120 -1.90 -0.37 -10.91
CA ILE A 120 -1.46 -0.18 -9.54
C ILE A 120 -0.07 0.45 -9.56
N GLN A 121 0.11 1.51 -8.77
CA GLN A 121 1.41 2.14 -8.57
C GLN A 121 2.36 1.21 -7.79
N PRO A 122 3.67 1.49 -7.73
CA PRO A 122 4.59 0.66 -6.97
C PRO A 122 4.12 0.43 -5.53
N ILE A 123 4.09 -0.82 -5.09
CA ILE A 123 3.70 -1.23 -3.73
C ILE A 123 4.84 -0.85 -2.76
N THR A 124 4.49 -0.22 -1.64
CA THR A 124 5.45 0.23 -0.62
C THR A 124 5.34 -0.54 0.68
N ALA A 125 4.15 -1.05 1.00
CA ALA A 125 3.90 -1.89 2.16
C ALA A 125 2.77 -2.87 1.84
N SER A 126 2.86 -4.10 2.34
CA SER A 126 1.86 -5.12 2.11
C SER A 126 1.82 -6.15 3.22
N TYR A 127 0.63 -6.69 3.42
CA TYR A 127 0.33 -7.68 4.42
C TYR A 127 -0.59 -8.74 3.84
N ILE A 128 -0.45 -9.96 4.35
CA ILE A 128 -1.26 -11.09 3.96
C ILE A 128 -1.92 -11.74 5.17
N LEU A 129 -3.18 -12.09 5.02
CA LEU A 129 -3.90 -13.00 5.91
C LEU A 129 -4.26 -14.23 5.08
N ARG A 130 -3.82 -15.40 5.53
CA ARG A 130 -4.23 -16.69 4.97
C ARG A 130 -5.23 -17.32 5.92
N VAL A 131 -6.45 -17.52 5.44
CA VAL A 131 -7.53 -18.14 6.20
C VAL A 131 -7.58 -19.63 5.92
N LYS A 132 -8.30 -20.37 6.76
CA LYS A 132 -8.61 -21.78 6.49
C LYS A 132 -9.44 -21.87 5.19
N GLU A 133 -9.37 -23.02 4.52
CA GLU A 133 -10.05 -23.26 3.23
C GLU A 133 -9.45 -22.47 2.05
N ASP A 134 -8.11 -22.44 1.98
CA ASP A 134 -7.37 -22.00 0.79
C ASP A 134 -7.71 -20.57 0.36
N SER A 135 -8.14 -19.71 1.30
CA SER A 135 -8.46 -18.31 1.02
C SER A 135 -7.38 -17.39 1.56
N PHE A 136 -7.20 -16.23 0.92
CA PHE A 136 -6.30 -15.20 1.42
C PHE A 136 -6.83 -13.79 1.17
N TYR A 137 -6.35 -12.88 2.02
CA TYR A 137 -6.52 -11.44 1.89
C TYR A 137 -5.14 -10.80 1.77
N LEU A 138 -5.02 -9.82 0.87
CA LEU A 138 -3.88 -8.92 0.78
C LEU A 138 -4.35 -7.51 1.11
N VAL A 139 -3.65 -6.85 2.02
CA VAL A 139 -3.84 -5.41 2.26
C VAL A 139 -2.53 -4.72 1.96
N PHE A 140 -2.55 -3.70 1.11
CA PHE A 140 -1.32 -3.04 0.69
C PHE A 140 -1.51 -1.57 0.37
N GLN A 141 -0.41 -0.82 0.52
CA GLN A 141 -0.33 0.57 0.15
C GLN A 141 0.64 0.77 -1.02
N THR A 142 0.32 1.72 -1.87
CA THR A 142 1.17 2.12 -3.00
C THR A 142 1.86 3.45 -2.77
N LYS A 143 2.87 3.75 -3.59
CA LYS A 143 3.68 4.97 -3.53
C LYS A 143 2.89 6.28 -3.61
N ASP A 144 1.71 6.28 -4.22
CA ASP A 144 0.78 7.43 -4.24
C ASP A 144 -0.13 7.50 -3.01
N GLY A 145 0.12 6.70 -1.98
CA GLY A 145 -0.56 6.70 -0.69
C GLY A 145 -1.90 5.95 -0.67
N LYS A 146 -2.32 5.36 -1.79
CA LYS A 146 -3.59 4.63 -1.87
C LYS A 146 -3.50 3.27 -1.20
N THR A 147 -4.58 2.90 -0.52
CA THR A 147 -4.72 1.61 0.15
C THR A 147 -5.63 0.70 -0.67
N TYR A 148 -5.29 -0.57 -0.71
CA TYR A 148 -5.99 -1.60 -1.47
C TYR A 148 -6.22 -2.83 -0.61
N LEU A 149 -7.32 -3.52 -0.91
CA LEU A 149 -7.60 -4.84 -0.38
C LEU A 149 -7.89 -5.80 -1.53
N ALA A 150 -7.23 -6.93 -1.50
CA ALA A 150 -7.37 -8.01 -2.46
C ALA A 150 -7.87 -9.27 -1.73
N TYR A 151 -8.75 -10.02 -2.36
CA TYR A 151 -9.25 -11.30 -1.87
C TYR A 151 -9.09 -12.36 -2.95
N GLY A 152 -8.61 -13.53 -2.58
CA GLY A 152 -8.32 -14.61 -3.50
C GLY A 152 -8.29 -15.99 -2.85
N TRP A 153 -8.00 -16.96 -3.70
CA TRP A 153 -7.84 -18.37 -3.35
C TRP A 153 -6.39 -18.79 -3.62
N GLU A 154 -5.79 -19.54 -2.71
CA GLU A 154 -4.45 -20.12 -2.79
C GLU A 154 -4.52 -21.58 -2.33
N ASP A 155 -4.19 -22.55 -3.21
CA ASP A 155 -4.04 -23.94 -2.80
C ASP A 155 -2.91 -24.05 -1.78
N ALA A 156 -3.26 -24.27 -0.52
CA ALA A 156 -2.26 -24.31 0.55
C ALA A 156 -1.28 -25.48 0.40
N LYS A 157 -1.64 -26.56 -0.31
CA LYS A 157 -0.79 -27.73 -0.53
C LYS A 157 0.23 -27.50 -1.64
N GLU A 158 -0.08 -26.60 -2.57
CA GLU A 158 0.78 -26.27 -3.70
C GLU A 158 1.60 -24.99 -3.47
N ARG A 159 1.45 -24.35 -2.29
CA ARG A 159 2.21 -23.16 -1.91
C ARG A 159 3.73 -23.33 -2.12
N GLY A 160 4.30 -22.48 -2.97
CA GLY A 160 5.74 -22.46 -3.26
C GLY A 160 6.17 -23.44 -4.36
N GLN A 161 5.24 -24.15 -4.97
CA GLN A 161 5.49 -24.95 -6.16
C GLN A 161 5.32 -24.05 -7.40
N THR A 162 6.14 -24.26 -8.43
CA THR A 162 6.02 -23.53 -9.70
C THR A 162 5.02 -24.24 -10.59
N GLY A 163 3.78 -23.71 -10.66
CA GLY A 163 2.69 -24.20 -11.49
C GLY A 163 1.66 -23.11 -11.79
N LEU A 164 1.02 -23.16 -12.96
CA LEU A 164 -0.04 -22.23 -13.35
C LEU A 164 -1.38 -22.69 -12.74
N GLY A 165 -1.68 -22.31 -11.50
CA GLY A 165 -2.99 -22.62 -10.93
C GLY A 165 -3.22 -22.23 -9.49
N ASP A 166 -2.15 -22.14 -8.72
CA ASP A 166 -2.15 -22.36 -7.28
C ASP A 166 -2.59 -21.12 -6.50
N THR A 167 -2.56 -19.93 -7.11
CA THR A 167 -2.97 -18.68 -6.47
C THR A 167 -3.71 -17.80 -7.45
N ARG A 168 -4.94 -17.41 -7.10
CA ARG A 168 -5.83 -16.63 -7.97
C ARG A 168 -6.56 -15.57 -7.17
N LEU A 169 -6.41 -14.33 -7.62
CA LEU A 169 -7.17 -13.20 -7.15
C LEU A 169 -8.59 -13.26 -7.70
N ARG A 170 -9.56 -13.05 -6.82
CA ARG A 170 -10.99 -12.98 -7.16
C ARG A 170 -11.47 -11.54 -7.21
N ARG A 171 -10.96 -10.72 -6.27
CA ARG A 171 -11.37 -9.32 -6.10
C ARG A 171 -10.17 -8.43 -5.79
N LEU A 172 -10.21 -7.19 -6.30
CA LEU A 172 -9.32 -6.11 -5.90
C LEU A 172 -10.14 -4.84 -5.70
N TYR A 173 -9.99 -4.23 -4.53
CA TYR A 173 -10.66 -3.01 -4.14
C TYR A 173 -9.62 -1.91 -3.89
N GLN A 174 -9.95 -0.70 -4.31
CA GLN A 174 -9.34 0.50 -3.77
C GLN A 174 -10.16 0.93 -2.56
N LEU A 175 -9.47 1.14 -1.43
CA LEU A 175 -10.06 1.57 -0.18
C LEU A 175 -9.92 3.08 0.01
N GLU A 176 -10.86 3.65 0.76
CA GLU A 176 -10.82 5.03 1.25
C GLU A 176 -10.97 5.02 2.76
N ARG A 177 -10.04 5.67 3.45
CA ARG A 177 -10.06 5.76 4.90
C ARG A 177 -11.25 6.63 5.32
N ARG A 178 -11.98 6.18 6.32
CA ARG A 178 -13.08 6.93 6.95
C ARG A 178 -12.57 7.94 7.96
#